data_AF-A0A1G2N218-F1
#
_entry.id   AF-A0A1G2N218-F1
#
_cell.length_a   1.000
_cell.length_b   1.000
_cell.length_c   1.000
_cell.angle_alpha   90.00
_cell.angle_beta   90.00
_cell.angle_gamma   90.00
#
_symmetry.space_group_name_H-M   'P 1'
#
loop_
_entity.id
_entity.type
_entity.pdbx_description
1 polymer ?
#
loop_
_entity_poly.entity_id
_entity_poly.type
_entity_poly.pdbx_seq_one_letter_code
_entity_poly.pdbx_strand_id
1 'polypeptide(L)'
;MYSPIKKRNPGRGGLLRMVIFIIVILLILSYFGLNIRAIVNSPAGQENFSYVQEIMINVWNNYLKKPVMYLWKDIFLDLIWNPAINNLTKIRDGEPDSLRSSAPTIPNPQPIPN
;
A
#
# COMPACT_ATOMS: atom_id res chain seq x y z
N MET A 1 -37.77 -9.22 -24.23
CA MET A 1 -36.79 -8.12 -24.21
C MET A 1 -36.18 -8.08 -22.81
N TYR A 2 -34.95 -8.58 -22.64
CA TYR A 2 -34.30 -8.65 -21.32
C TYR A 2 -33.55 -7.35 -21.03
N SER A 3 -33.78 -6.76 -19.86
CA SER A 3 -33.04 -5.60 -19.37
C SER A 3 -31.71 -6.08 -18.74
N PRO A 4 -30.55 -5.53 -19.13
CA PRO A 4 -29.29 -5.84 -18.46
C PRO A 4 -29.25 -5.23 -17.05
N ILE A 5 -29.04 -6.07 -16.03
CA ILE A 5 -28.80 -5.62 -14.66
C ILE A 5 -27.44 -4.91 -14.60
N LYS A 6 -27.46 -3.60 -14.36
CA LYS A 6 -26.26 -2.77 -14.20
C LYS A 6 -25.54 -3.13 -12.89
N LYS A 7 -24.40 -3.82 -12.98
CA LYS A 7 -23.53 -4.15 -11.84
C LYS A 7 -22.94 -2.85 -11.26
N ARG A 8 -23.26 -2.51 -10.00
CA ARG A 8 -22.66 -1.36 -9.29
C ARG A 8 -21.18 -1.64 -9.04
N ASN A 9 -20.29 -0.75 -9.49
CA ASN A 9 -18.87 -0.75 -9.13
C ASN A 9 -18.69 -0.19 -7.70
N PRO A 10 -18.20 -0.97 -6.72
CA PRO A 10 -17.88 -0.48 -5.39
C PRO A 10 -16.47 0.15 -5.41
N GLY A 11 -16.30 1.28 -6.10
CA GLY A 11 -15.00 1.93 -6.24
C GLY A 11 -15.08 3.38 -5.82
N ARG A 12 -14.56 3.70 -4.63
CA ARG A 12 -14.01 5.00 -4.16
C ARG A 12 -14.06 5.23 -2.64
N GLY A 13 -14.78 4.41 -1.87
CA GLY A 13 -14.94 4.61 -0.41
C GLY A 13 -13.92 3.90 0.49
N GLY A 14 -13.16 2.92 -0.03
CA GLY A 14 -12.33 2.03 0.81
C GLY A 14 -11.12 2.72 1.45
N LEU A 15 -10.34 3.48 0.66
CA LEU A 15 -9.12 4.13 1.13
C LEU A 15 -9.40 5.25 2.13
N LEU A 16 -10.41 6.10 1.86
CA LEU A 16 -10.80 7.16 2.77
C LEU A 16 -11.29 6.60 4.11
N ARG A 17 -12.07 5.51 4.08
CA ARG A 17 -12.51 4.81 5.28
C ARG A 17 -11.33 4.23 6.07
N MET A 18 -10.29 3.74 5.40
CA MET A 18 -9.07 3.21 6.03
C MET A 18 -8.24 4.32 6.69
N VAL A 19 -8.06 5.46 6.02
CA VAL A 19 -7.34 6.62 6.57
C VAL A 19 -8.07 7.17 7.80
N ILE A 20 -9.39 7.32 7.73
CA ILE A 20 -10.22 7.75 8.86
C ILE A 20 -10.08 6.74 10.02
N PHE A 21 -10.08 5.44 9.72
CA PHE A 21 -9.92 4.40 10.75
C PHE A 21 -8.56 4.46 11.47
N ILE A 22 -7.47 4.70 10.73
CA ILE A 22 -6.13 4.89 11.30
C ILE A 22 -6.09 6.14 12.20
N ILE A 23 -6.68 7.24 11.74
CA ILE A 23 -6.76 8.48 12.52
C ILE A 23 -7.57 8.25 13.81
N VAL A 24 -8.70 7.54 13.74
CA VAL A 24 -9.52 7.20 14.91
C VAL A 24 -8.75 6.33 15.90
N ILE A 25 -7.97 5.34 15.44
CA ILE A 25 -7.10 4.53 16.31
C ILE A 25 -6.05 5.40 17.00
N LEU A 26 -5.38 6.29 16.26
CA LEU A 26 -4.38 7.19 16.82
C LEU A 26 -4.98 8.16 17.84
N LEU A 27 -6.19 8.66 17.58
CA LEU A 27 -6.93 9.52 18.51
C LEU A 27 -7.36 8.76 19.76
N ILE A 28 -7.79 7.50 19.65
CA ILE A 28 -8.11 6.66 20.80
C ILE A 28 -6.85 6.42 21.65
N LEU A 29 -5.73 6.05 21.02
CA LEU A 29 -4.43 5.88 21.68
C LEU A 29 -3.97 7.17 22.39
N SER A 30 -4.16 8.33 21.75
CA SER A 30 -3.84 9.64 22.32
C SER A 30 -4.81 10.05 23.44
N TYR A 31 -6.10 9.73 23.31
CA TYR A 31 -7.17 10.04 24.27
C TYR A 31 -6.96 9.30 25.60
N PHE A 32 -6.42 8.08 25.57
CA PHE A 32 -6.09 7.33 26.78
C PHE A 32 -4.93 7.95 27.58
N GLY A 33 -4.35 9.07 27.16
CA GLY A 33 -3.35 9.82 27.96
C GLY A 33 -2.12 8.99 28.31
N LEU A 34 -1.85 7.93 27.52
CA LEU A 34 -0.80 6.97 27.77
C LEU A 34 0.55 7.67 27.61
N ASN A 35 1.08 8.22 28.70
CA ASN A 35 2.51 8.42 28.79
C ASN A 35 3.13 7.02 28.82
N ILE A 36 3.40 6.48 27.63
CA ILE A 36 3.90 5.11 27.43
C ILE A 36 5.09 4.87 28.36
N ARG A 37 5.93 5.89 28.56
CA ARG A 37 7.08 5.88 29.45
C ARG A 37 6.70 5.71 30.93
N ALA A 38 5.63 6.34 31.41
CA ALA A 38 5.16 6.17 32.79
C ALA A 38 4.55 4.78 33.02
N ILE A 39 3.87 4.24 32.00
CA ILE A 39 3.23 2.92 32.07
C ILE A 39 4.29 1.81 32.03
N VAL A 40 5.19 1.81 31.04
CA VAL A 40 6.28 0.82 30.95
C VAL A 40 7.30 0.90 32.10
N ASN A 41 7.35 1.99 32.86
CA ASN A 41 8.22 2.11 34.03
C ASN A 41 7.50 1.82 35.36
N SER A 42 6.19 1.60 35.36
CA SER A 42 5.46 1.20 36.57
C SER A 42 5.51 -0.32 36.75
N PRO A 43 5.54 -0.85 37.99
CA PRO A 43 5.53 -2.30 38.21
C PRO A 43 4.33 -2.99 37.56
N ALA A 44 3.13 -2.42 37.72
CA ALA A 44 1.91 -2.93 37.10
C ALA A 44 1.94 -2.82 35.56
N GLY A 45 2.55 -1.77 35.02
CA GLY A 45 2.64 -1.61 33.58
C GLY A 45 3.71 -2.49 32.94
N GLN A 46 4.82 -2.82 33.60
CA GLN A 46 5.76 -3.82 33.09
C GLN A 46 5.13 -5.21 32.98
N GLU A 47 4.37 -5.61 34.00
CA GLU A 47 3.71 -6.91 34.06
C GLU A 47 2.56 -7.04 33.04
N ASN A 48 1.81 -5.97 32.80
CA ASN A 48 0.75 -5.96 31.78
C ASN A 48 1.25 -5.68 30.37
N PHE A 49 2.37 -4.96 30.21
CA PHE A 49 2.94 -4.64 28.90
C PHE A 49 3.52 -5.87 28.22
N SER A 50 4.20 -6.75 28.96
CA SER A 50 4.67 -8.03 28.42
C SER A 50 3.50 -8.88 27.90
N TYR A 51 2.41 -8.96 28.66
CA TYR A 51 1.19 -9.68 28.27
C TYR A 51 0.56 -9.11 26.99
N VAL A 52 0.39 -7.79 26.90
CA VAL A 52 -0.16 -7.15 25.70
C VAL A 52 0.78 -7.28 24.51
N GLN A 53 2.09 -7.14 24.72
CA GLN A 53 3.10 -7.30 23.68
C GLN A 53 3.09 -8.73 23.13
N GLU A 54 3.01 -9.75 23.98
CA GLU A 54 2.91 -11.15 23.56
C GLU A 54 1.67 -11.40 22.72
N ILE A 55 0.51 -10.88 23.14
CA ILE A 55 -0.74 -10.99 22.36
C ILE A 55 -0.57 -10.31 21.00
N MET A 56 0.00 -9.10 20.95
CA MET A 56 0.20 -8.38 19.69
C MET A 56 1.16 -9.12 18.75
N ILE A 57 2.27 -9.63 19.28
CA ILE A 57 3.23 -10.46 18.52
C ILE A 57 2.55 -11.73 18.01
N ASN A 58 1.74 -12.38 18.85
CA ASN A 58 1.01 -13.59 18.50
C ASN A 58 -0.01 -13.32 17.39
N VAL A 59 -0.79 -12.24 17.51
CA VAL A 59 -1.78 -11.84 16.50
C VAL A 59 -1.09 -11.49 15.18
N TRP A 60 -0.01 -10.71 15.25
CA TRP A 60 0.80 -10.38 14.09
C TRP A 60 1.31 -11.64 13.41
N ASN A 61 2.02 -12.50 14.14
CA ASN A 61 2.68 -13.67 13.55
C ASN A 61 1.70 -14.70 13.00
N ASN A 62 0.57 -14.94 13.68
CA ASN A 62 -0.35 -16.01 13.31
C ASN A 62 -1.41 -15.59 12.30
N TYR A 63 -1.85 -14.33 12.32
CA TYR A 63 -3.00 -13.90 11.51
C TYR A 63 -2.64 -12.83 10.47
N LEU A 64 -1.80 -11.84 10.82
CA LEU A 64 -1.61 -10.66 9.97
C LEU A 64 -0.35 -10.74 9.09
N LYS A 65 0.71 -11.39 9.57
CA LYS A 65 2.02 -11.39 8.92
C LYS A 65 1.95 -11.92 7.50
N LYS A 66 1.31 -13.07 7.28
CA LYS A 66 1.18 -13.68 5.94
C LYS A 66 0.43 -12.78 4.95
N PRO A 67 -0.82 -12.35 5.20
CA PRO A 67 -1.55 -11.52 4.25
C PRO A 67 -0.90 -10.15 4.04
N VAL A 68 -0.38 -9.52 5.10
CA VAL A 68 0.31 -8.23 4.96
C VAL A 68 1.60 -8.37 4.14
N MET A 69 2.37 -9.44 4.37
CA MET A 69 3.59 -9.69 3.61
C MET A 69 3.30 -9.96 2.13
N TYR A 70 2.22 -10.69 1.83
CA TYR A 70 1.76 -10.90 0.46
C TYR A 70 1.39 -9.59 -0.24
N LEU A 71 0.56 -8.76 0.41
CA LEU A 71 0.19 -7.45 -0.13
C LEU A 71 1.41 -6.55 -0.34
N TRP A 72 2.37 -6.58 0.58
CA TRP A 72 3.57 -5.75 0.49
C TRP A 72 4.52 -6.21 -0.60
N LYS A 73 4.90 -7.50 -0.58
CA LYS A 73 5.91 -8.03 -1.50
C LYS A 73 5.35 -8.28 -2.88
N ASP A 74 4.32 -9.11 -2.96
CA ASP A 74 3.87 -9.67 -4.25
C ASP A 74 2.96 -8.71 -5.01
N ILE A 75 2.35 -7.74 -4.31
CA ILE A 75 1.48 -6.75 -4.95
C ILE A 75 2.16 -5.39 -4.98
N PHE A 76 2.44 -4.77 -3.83
CA PHE A 76 2.94 -3.40 -3.84
C PHE A 76 4.33 -3.28 -4.45
N LEU A 77 5.30 -4.10 -4.03
CA LEU A 77 6.65 -4.02 -4.59
C LEU A 77 6.66 -4.39 -6.08
N ASP A 78 5.99 -5.47 -6.46
CA ASP A 78 6.08 -5.97 -7.84
C ASP A 78 5.24 -5.19 -8.86
N LEU A 79 4.01 -4.77 -8.51
CA LEU A 79 3.17 -4.02 -9.45
C LEU A 79 3.48 -2.52 -9.48
N ILE A 80 3.93 -1.95 -8.35
CA ILE A 80 4.02 -0.49 -8.21
C ILE A 80 5.46 -0.04 -8.05
N TRP A 81 6.15 -0.51 -7.01
CA TRP A 81 7.46 0.04 -6.64
C TRP A 81 8.56 -0.29 -7.66
N ASN A 82 8.72 -1.57 -8.00
CA ASN A 82 9.77 -2.05 -8.89
C ASN A 82 9.64 -1.42 -10.30
N PRO A 83 8.45 -1.41 -10.95
CA PRO A 83 8.28 -0.71 -12.23
C PRO A 83 8.54 0.79 -12.13
N ALA A 84 8.12 1.45 -11.04
CA ALA A 84 8.35 2.88 -10.86
C ALA A 84 9.86 3.19 -10.78
N ILE A 85 10.60 2.49 -9.91
CA ILE A 85 12.04 2.71 -9.75
C ILE A 85 12.82 2.32 -11.02
N ASN A 86 12.43 1.25 -11.71
CA ASN A 86 13.09 0.85 -12.96
C ASN A 86 12.93 1.91 -14.05
N ASN A 87 11.73 2.47 -14.23
CA ASN A 87 11.50 3.54 -15.19
C ASN A 87 12.23 4.83 -14.79
N LEU A 88 12.23 5.21 -13.51
CA LEU A 88 12.96 6.37 -13.02
C LEU A 88 14.47 6.23 -13.23
N THR A 89 15.01 5.04 -13.01
CA THR A 89 16.42 4.71 -13.27
C THR A 89 16.75 4.86 -14.75
N LYS A 90 15.92 4.30 -15.64
CA LYS A 90 16.10 4.44 -17.09
C LYS A 90 16.10 5.90 -17.54
N ILE A 91 15.15 6.71 -17.05
CA ILE A 91 15.09 8.14 -17.38
C ILE A 91 16.36 8.86 -16.91
N ARG A 92 16.82 8.57 -15.69
CA ARG A 92 18.06 9.14 -15.14
C ARG A 92 19.27 8.79 -15.99
N ASP A 93 19.33 7.55 -16.46
CA ASP A 93 20.47 7.01 -17.20
C ASP A 93 20.37 7.27 -18.73
N GLY A 94 19.30 7.95 -19.18
CA GLY A 94 19.08 8.33 -20.58
C GLY A 94 18.50 7.24 -21.47
N GLU A 95 18.07 6.12 -20.89
CA GLU A 95 17.45 5.00 -21.60
C GLU A 95 15.95 5.23 -21.83
N PRO A 96 15.36 4.68 -22.92
CA PRO A 96 13.92 4.73 -23.12
C PRO A 96 13.20 3.93 -22.02
N ASP A 97 12.26 4.59 -21.36
CA ASP A 97 11.36 3.99 -20.39
C ASP A 97 10.33 3.07 -21.08
N SER A 98 9.55 2.35 -20.28
CA SER A 98 8.54 1.41 -20.80
C SER A 98 7.50 2.07 -21.72
N LEU A 99 7.16 3.34 -21.51
CA LEU A 99 6.21 4.06 -22.36
C LEU A 99 6.80 4.35 -23.74
N ARG A 100 8.06 4.81 -23.78
CA ARG A 100 8.77 5.10 -25.03
C ARG A 100 9.12 3.83 -25.79
N SER A 101 9.46 2.73 -25.08
CA SER A 101 9.71 1.43 -25.70
C SER A 101 8.45 0.79 -26.30
N SER A 102 7.26 1.09 -25.78
CA SER A 102 5.98 0.59 -26.30
C SER A 102 5.30 1.54 -27.28
N ALA A 103 5.93 2.66 -27.66
CA ALA A 103 5.36 3.60 -28.60
C ALA A 103 5.29 2.99 -30.02
N PRO A 104 4.19 3.19 -30.77
CA PRO A 104 4.07 2.67 -32.13
C PRO A 104 5.09 3.36 -33.05
N THR A 105 5.78 2.58 -33.88
CA THR A 105 6.65 3.13 -34.92
C THR A 105 5.79 3.71 -36.03
N ILE A 106 5.95 5.02 -36.29
CA ILE A 106 5.25 5.67 -37.40
C ILE A 106 5.96 5.26 -38.70
N PRO A 107 5.25 4.71 -39.71
CA PRO A 107 5.83 4.41 -41.01
C PRO A 107 6.47 5.67 -41.60
N ASN A 108 7.65 5.52 -42.19
CA ASN A 108 8.34 6.66 -42.79
C ASN A 108 7.47 7.22 -43.95
N PRO A 109 7.24 8.55 -44.03
CA PRO A 109 6.48 9.14 -45.12
C PRO A 109 7.08 8.72 -46.46
N GLN A 110 6.24 8.21 -47.37
CA GLN A 110 6.69 7.85 -48.70
C GLN A 110 7.10 9.14 -49.44
N PRO A 111 8.26 9.16 -50.14
CA PRO A 111 8.66 10.33 -50.91
C PRO A 111 7.59 10.66 -51.96
N ILE A 112 7.23 11.94 -52.05
CA ILE A 112 6.26 12.43 -53.02
C ILE A 112 6.87 12.24 -54.42
N PRO A 113 6.21 11.53 -55.36
CA PRO A 113 6.69 11.38 -56.72
C PRO A 113 6.73 12.74 -57.43
N ASN A 114 7.83 13.01 -58.15
CA ASN A 114 8.02 14.21 -58.97
C ASN A 114 7.13 14.19 -60.23
#